data_AF-A0A7W3VGB7-F1
#
_entry.id   AF-A0A7W3VGB7-F1
#
_cell.length_a   1.000
_cell.length_b   1.000
_cell.length_c   1.000
_cell.angle_alpha   90.00
_cell.angle_beta   90.00
_cell.angle_gamma   90.00
#
_symmetry.space_group_name_H-M   'P 1'
#
loop_
_entity.id
_entity.type
_entity.pdbx_description
1 polymer ?
#
loop_
_entity_poly.entity_id
_entity_poly.type
_entity_poly.pdbx_seq_one_letter_code
_entity_poly.pdbx_strand_id
1 'polypeptide(L)'
;MKKTASLLLSSAFLFVGCVKKKEGSLSTESTTQNSEQMTANQEFNPYKLKLNTIEGESGLENYSTDGKEVYGSIIKQLQGSDGSEYYLLKLDKSLAYSESESTPIQHTDYLIVGGRFQGAPLQKGANKTVVNVAIVKDHTVATDAQLDFEKAIFAGMGEATEVQ
;
A
#
# COMPACT_ATOMS: atom_id res chain seq x y z
N MET A 1 -5.20 56.28 9.54
CA MET A 1 -4.42 57.18 10.44
C MET A 1 -4.51 56.66 11.87
N LYS A 2 -3.40 56.79 12.64
CA LYS A 2 -3.21 56.56 14.10
C LYS A 2 -2.98 55.08 14.51
N LYS A 3 -1.73 54.67 14.78
CA LYS A 3 -0.87 54.82 16.00
C LYS A 3 -1.16 53.71 17.03
N THR A 4 -0.33 52.65 17.09
CA THR A 4 0.77 52.39 18.05
C THR A 4 0.35 52.29 19.53
N ALA A 5 0.66 51.17 20.19
CA ALA A 5 1.26 51.15 21.52
C ALA A 5 1.80 49.75 21.88
N SER A 6 3.07 49.73 22.23
CA SER A 6 3.85 48.66 22.87
C SER A 6 3.56 48.63 24.37
N LEU A 7 3.67 47.48 25.05
CA LEU A 7 4.11 47.48 26.45
C LEU A 7 4.73 46.12 26.85
N LEU A 8 5.99 46.20 27.23
CA LEU A 8 6.79 45.20 27.95
C LEU A 8 6.25 44.99 29.37
N LEU A 9 6.38 43.79 29.92
CA LEU A 9 6.70 43.67 31.35
C LEU A 9 7.59 42.45 31.63
N SER A 10 8.76 42.76 32.16
CA SER A 10 9.79 41.88 32.67
C SER A 10 9.45 41.44 34.09
N SER A 11 9.64 40.16 34.42
CA SER A 11 9.74 39.70 35.80
C SER A 11 10.90 38.71 35.91
N ALA A 12 12.00 39.20 36.47
CA ALA A 12 13.14 38.43 36.89
C ALA A 12 12.81 37.67 38.18
N PHE A 13 13.12 36.37 38.23
CA PHE A 13 13.33 35.67 39.50
C PHE A 13 14.79 35.21 39.55
N LEU A 14 15.53 35.87 40.43
CA LEU A 14 16.83 35.43 40.91
C LEU A 14 16.59 34.33 41.95
N PHE A 15 17.07 33.12 41.69
CA PHE A 15 17.49 32.21 42.74
C PHE A 15 18.97 31.87 42.52
N VAL A 16 19.80 32.44 43.37
CA VAL A 16 21.19 32.04 43.59
C VAL A 16 21.16 30.85 44.56
N GLY A 17 21.77 29.73 44.17
CA GLY A 17 21.95 28.56 45.02
C GLY A 17 23.11 27.70 44.52
N CYS A 18 24.10 27.50 45.39
CA CYS A 18 25.47 27.02 45.14
C CYS A 18 25.68 25.65 44.48
N VAL A 19 26.66 25.65 43.57
CA VAL A 19 27.84 24.76 43.47
C VAL A 19 27.69 23.28 43.87
N LYS A 20 27.73 22.41 42.87
CA LYS A 20 28.67 21.27 42.86
C LYS A 20 29.24 21.07 41.46
N LYS A 21 30.56 21.26 41.37
CA LYS A 21 31.41 20.94 40.23
C LYS A 21 31.48 19.42 40.10
N LYS A 22 30.99 18.87 38.99
CA LYS A 22 31.52 17.62 38.43
C LYS A 22 31.62 17.79 36.92
N GLU A 23 32.85 17.67 36.46
CA GLU A 23 33.26 17.68 35.07
C GLU A 23 32.59 16.51 34.34
N GLY A 24 32.02 16.82 33.18
CA GLY A 24 31.41 15.86 32.27
C GLY A 24 31.14 16.61 30.97
N SER A 25 32.11 16.54 30.06
CA SER A 25 32.05 17.11 28.72
C SER A 25 30.73 16.70 28.05
N LEU A 26 29.86 17.68 27.83
CA LEU A 26 28.63 17.53 27.06
C LEU A 26 29.02 17.54 25.57
N SER A 27 29.39 16.36 25.07
CA SER A 27 29.47 16.13 23.63
C SER A 27 28.08 16.28 23.04
N THR A 28 27.92 17.27 22.19
CA THR A 28 26.74 17.47 21.36
C THR A 28 26.73 16.38 20.29
N GLU A 29 26.21 15.20 20.61
CA GLU A 29 25.84 14.21 19.60
C GLU A 29 24.46 14.59 19.07
N SER A 30 24.46 15.42 18.02
CA SER A 30 23.38 15.42 17.04
C SER A 30 23.44 14.07 16.32
N THR A 31 22.80 13.06 16.88
CA THR A 31 22.49 11.82 16.15
C THR A 31 21.43 12.19 15.11
N THR A 32 21.90 12.67 13.96
CA THR A 32 21.21 12.55 12.70
C THR A 32 20.88 11.08 12.54
N GLN A 33 19.63 10.71 12.82
CA GLN A 33 19.09 9.43 12.42
C GLN A 33 19.09 9.44 10.89
N ASN A 34 20.19 8.95 10.32
CA ASN A 34 20.21 8.41 8.98
C ASN A 34 19.12 7.35 8.95
N SER A 35 17.98 7.72 8.39
CA SER A 35 17.07 6.79 7.76
C SER A 35 17.88 6.14 6.63
N GLU A 36 18.64 5.10 6.97
CA GLU A 36 19.09 4.14 5.98
C GLU A 36 17.82 3.57 5.37
N GLN A 37 17.42 4.16 4.24
CA GLN A 37 16.69 3.45 3.22
C GLN A 37 17.52 2.19 2.93
N MET A 38 17.18 1.11 3.62
CA MET A 38 17.38 -0.23 3.12
C MET A 38 16.56 -0.32 1.84
N THR A 39 17.11 0.18 0.74
CA THR A 39 16.76 -0.27 -0.60
C THR A 39 17.33 -1.68 -0.73
N ALA A 40 16.75 -2.61 0.01
CA ALA A 40 16.90 -4.01 -0.30
C ALA A 40 16.23 -4.19 -1.66
N ASN A 41 17.04 -4.27 -2.72
CA ASN A 41 16.65 -4.96 -3.94
C ASN A 41 16.39 -6.43 -3.54
N GLN A 42 15.26 -6.70 -2.90
CA GLN A 42 14.75 -8.05 -2.79
C GLN A 42 14.46 -8.50 -4.21
N GLU A 43 15.19 -9.52 -4.63
CA GLU A 43 14.93 -10.21 -5.88
C GLU A 43 13.48 -10.71 -5.84
N PHE A 44 12.63 -10.09 -6.66
CA PHE A 44 11.22 -10.44 -6.71
C PHE A 44 11.11 -11.86 -7.26
N ASN A 45 10.63 -12.78 -6.42
CA ASN A 45 10.46 -14.17 -6.79
C ASN A 45 9.01 -14.39 -7.23
N PRO A 46 8.72 -14.56 -8.52
CA PRO A 46 7.36 -14.78 -8.99
C PRO A 46 6.81 -16.11 -8.47
N TYR A 47 5.56 -16.10 -8.02
CA TYR A 47 4.82 -17.30 -7.63
C TYR A 47 3.38 -17.22 -8.17
N LYS A 48 2.75 -18.39 -8.27
CA LYS A 48 1.38 -18.50 -8.78
C LYS A 48 0.39 -18.48 -7.64
N LEU A 49 -0.74 -17.85 -7.89
CA LEU A 49 -1.87 -17.80 -6.97
C LEU A 49 -3.11 -18.37 -7.63
N LYS A 50 -3.89 -19.08 -6.82
CA LYS A 50 -5.32 -19.23 -7.00
C LYS A 50 -6.03 -18.21 -6.13
N LEU A 51 -6.95 -17.45 -6.71
CA LEU A 51 -7.85 -16.56 -6.01
C LEU A 51 -9.28 -17.10 -6.08
N ASN A 52 -9.95 -17.16 -4.93
CA ASN A 52 -11.40 -17.39 -4.87
C ASN A 52 -12.08 -16.11 -4.41
N THR A 53 -13.10 -15.64 -5.13
CA THR A 53 -13.87 -14.46 -4.70
C THR A 53 -14.72 -14.81 -3.47
N ILE A 54 -14.64 -13.99 -2.42
CA ILE A 54 -15.46 -14.07 -1.21
C ILE A 54 -16.67 -13.16 -1.35
N GLU A 55 -16.43 -11.90 -1.73
CA GLU A 55 -17.44 -10.85 -1.87
C GLU A 55 -17.05 -9.99 -3.06
N GLY A 56 -17.97 -9.80 -4.01
CA GLY A 56 -17.79 -8.93 -5.16
C GLY A 56 -18.42 -7.56 -4.95
N GLU A 57 -17.85 -6.54 -5.56
CA GLU A 57 -18.40 -5.19 -5.55
C GLU A 57 -19.71 -5.09 -6.36
N SER A 58 -20.66 -4.29 -5.89
CA SER A 58 -21.93 -4.06 -6.61
C SER A 58 -21.69 -3.27 -7.90
N GLY A 59 -22.34 -3.64 -9.00
CA GLY A 59 -22.12 -3.04 -10.32
C GLY A 59 -20.99 -3.69 -11.12
N LEU A 60 -20.32 -4.72 -10.58
CA LEU A 60 -19.31 -5.53 -11.26
C LEU A 60 -19.76 -7.00 -11.37
N GLU A 61 -21.00 -7.23 -11.80
CA GLU A 61 -21.64 -8.56 -11.81
C GLU A 61 -20.95 -9.56 -12.74
N ASN A 62 -20.51 -9.09 -13.90
CA ASN A 62 -19.77 -9.90 -14.88
C ASN A 62 -18.45 -10.40 -14.29
N TYR A 63 -17.69 -9.50 -13.63
CA TYR A 63 -16.48 -9.88 -12.92
C TYR A 63 -16.78 -10.85 -11.77
N SER A 64 -17.82 -10.60 -10.98
CA SER A 64 -18.17 -11.47 -9.85
C SER A 64 -18.53 -12.89 -10.28
N THR A 65 -18.99 -13.06 -11.52
CA THR A 65 -19.34 -14.36 -12.09
C THR A 65 -18.12 -15.10 -12.63
N ASP A 66 -17.33 -14.44 -13.47
CA ASP A 66 -16.14 -15.04 -14.11
C ASP A 66 -14.93 -15.10 -13.16
N GLY A 67 -14.89 -14.20 -12.19
CA GLY A 67 -13.85 -14.04 -11.18
C GLY A 67 -14.04 -14.92 -9.93
N LYS A 68 -15.01 -15.84 -9.91
CA LYS A 68 -15.26 -16.72 -8.76
C LYS A 68 -14.03 -17.52 -8.35
N GLU A 69 -13.32 -18.07 -9.33
CA GLU A 69 -12.03 -18.73 -9.15
C GLU A 69 -11.13 -18.34 -10.32
N VAL A 70 -9.98 -17.77 -10.03
CA VAL A 70 -9.00 -17.36 -11.06
C VAL A 70 -7.59 -17.76 -10.66
N TYR A 71 -6.75 -17.96 -11.67
CA TYR A 71 -5.35 -18.30 -11.52
C TYR A 71 -4.49 -17.24 -12.17
N GLY A 72 -3.32 -16.98 -11.58
CA GLY A 72 -2.38 -16.04 -12.15
C GLY A 72 -1.00 -16.11 -11.50
N SER A 73 -0.06 -15.36 -12.07
CA SER A 73 1.30 -15.23 -11.57
C SER A 73 1.51 -13.83 -11.02
N ILE A 74 2.07 -13.72 -9.81
CA ILE A 74 2.51 -12.44 -9.25
C ILE A 74 3.76 -12.03 -10.03
N ILE A 75 3.69 -10.91 -10.74
CA ILE A 75 4.76 -10.44 -11.64
C ILE A 75 5.46 -9.17 -11.15
N LYS A 76 4.86 -8.47 -10.18
CA LYS A 76 5.41 -7.23 -9.63
C LYS A 76 4.82 -6.92 -8.27
N GLN A 77 5.62 -6.29 -7.40
CA GLN A 77 5.12 -5.57 -6.22
C GLN A 77 4.90 -4.10 -6.57
N LEU A 78 3.74 -3.56 -6.19
CA LEU A 78 3.38 -2.15 -6.33
C LEU A 78 3.35 -1.53 -4.93
N GLN A 79 4.13 -0.47 -4.73
CA GLN A 79 4.18 0.20 -3.43
C GLN A 79 2.97 1.12 -3.27
N GLY A 80 2.18 0.88 -2.21
CA GLY A 80 1.10 1.78 -1.81
C GLY A 80 1.64 3.02 -1.11
N SER A 81 0.97 4.16 -1.28
CA SER A 81 1.32 5.41 -0.58
C SER A 81 1.11 5.31 0.94
N ASP A 82 0.32 4.34 1.39
CA ASP A 82 0.00 4.04 2.78
C ASP A 82 1.00 3.06 3.44
N GLY A 83 2.01 2.60 2.70
CA GLY A 83 2.97 1.60 3.14
C GLY A 83 2.44 0.16 3.09
N SER A 84 1.23 -0.06 2.56
CA SER A 84 0.70 -1.40 2.32
C SER A 84 1.36 -2.02 1.08
N GLU A 85 1.52 -3.34 1.12
CA GLU A 85 2.07 -4.11 0.00
C GLU A 85 0.94 -4.56 -0.94
N TYR A 86 1.06 -4.16 -2.20
CA TYR A 86 0.20 -4.61 -3.28
C TYR A 86 1.02 -5.36 -4.32
N TYR A 87 0.36 -6.25 -5.05
CA TYR A 87 0.99 -7.09 -6.04
C TYR A 87 0.16 -7.10 -7.32
N LEU A 88 0.86 -6.97 -8.45
CA LEU A 88 0.27 -7.13 -9.77
C LEU A 88 0.25 -8.63 -10.12
N LEU A 89 -0.96 -9.16 -10.21
CA LEU A 89 -1.23 -10.53 -10.64
C LEU A 89 -1.55 -10.51 -12.14
N LYS A 90 -0.71 -11.19 -12.94
CA LYS A 90 -1.05 -11.49 -14.34
C LYS A 90 -1.92 -12.74 -14.39
N LEU A 91 -3.09 -12.63 -14.97
CA LEU A 91 -4.05 -13.71 -15.07
C LEU A 91 -3.64 -14.73 -16.14
N ASP A 92 -3.90 -16.01 -15.87
CA ASP A 92 -3.73 -17.08 -16.86
C ASP A 92 -4.82 -17.00 -17.96
N LYS A 93 -5.98 -16.41 -17.63
CA LYS A 93 -7.08 -16.15 -18.56
C LYS A 93 -7.65 -14.75 -18.32
N SER A 94 -7.87 -14.00 -19.40
CA SER A 94 -8.50 -12.68 -19.36
C SER A 94 -9.92 -12.75 -18.76
N LEU A 95 -10.27 -11.76 -17.95
CA LEU A 95 -11.60 -11.62 -17.32
C LEU A 95 -12.41 -10.54 -18.00
N ALA A 96 -13.69 -10.81 -18.23
CA ALA A 96 -14.64 -9.80 -18.66
C ALA A 96 -15.16 -9.01 -17.45
N TYR A 97 -15.35 -7.70 -17.63
CA TYR A 97 -16.00 -6.85 -16.64
C TYR A 97 -16.71 -5.67 -17.32
N SER A 98 -17.65 -5.07 -16.60
CA SER A 98 -18.35 -3.84 -16.99
C SER A 98 -18.55 -3.05 -15.71
N GLU A 99 -18.31 -1.74 -15.74
CA GLU A 99 -18.44 -0.87 -14.55
C GLU A 99 -19.91 -0.59 -14.18
N SER A 100 -20.82 -0.88 -15.11
CA SER A 100 -22.28 -0.87 -14.93
C SER A 100 -22.97 -1.61 -16.08
N GLU A 101 -24.28 -1.88 -15.94
CA GLU A 101 -25.11 -2.48 -17.01
C GLU A 101 -25.11 -1.66 -18.32
N SER A 102 -24.83 -0.36 -18.27
CA SER A 102 -24.81 0.52 -19.43
C SER A 102 -23.43 0.71 -20.05
N THR A 103 -22.38 0.18 -19.42
CA THR A 103 -21.02 0.25 -19.95
C THR A 103 -20.70 -0.96 -20.84
N PRO A 104 -19.94 -0.76 -21.94
CA PRO A 104 -19.45 -1.88 -22.74
C PRO A 104 -18.62 -2.86 -21.89
N ILE A 105 -18.72 -4.14 -22.22
CA ILE A 105 -17.84 -5.16 -21.64
C ILE A 105 -16.40 -4.86 -22.03
N GLN A 106 -15.55 -4.77 -21.03
CA GLN A 106 -14.11 -4.64 -21.12
C GLN A 106 -13.45 -5.95 -20.67
N HIS A 107 -12.16 -6.07 -20.95
CA HIS A 107 -11.36 -7.21 -20.56
C HIS A 107 -10.12 -6.76 -19.80
N THR A 108 -9.71 -7.56 -18.83
CA THR A 108 -8.45 -7.35 -18.11
C THR A 108 -7.63 -8.62 -18.06
N ASP A 109 -6.32 -8.47 -18.23
CA ASP A 109 -5.34 -9.54 -18.05
C ASP A 109 -4.62 -9.43 -16.69
N TYR A 110 -4.97 -8.42 -15.88
CA TYR A 110 -4.29 -8.12 -14.65
C TYR A 110 -5.26 -7.79 -13.51
N LEU A 111 -4.92 -8.27 -12.32
CA LEU A 111 -5.53 -7.83 -11.07
C LEU A 111 -4.46 -7.22 -10.17
N ILE A 112 -4.86 -6.31 -9.30
CA ILE A 112 -4.06 -5.89 -8.17
C ILE A 112 -4.63 -6.58 -6.93
N VAL A 113 -3.74 -7.21 -6.16
CA VAL A 113 -4.10 -7.87 -4.90
C VAL A 113 -3.25 -7.35 -3.77
N GLY A 114 -3.86 -7.15 -2.60
CA GLY A 114 -3.16 -6.73 -1.39
C GLY A 114 -3.73 -7.45 -0.18
N GLY A 115 -2.88 -7.80 0.78
CA GLY A 115 -3.32 -8.40 2.04
C GLY A 115 -4.30 -7.47 2.75
N ARG A 116 -5.45 -7.99 3.19
CA ARG A 116 -6.49 -7.16 3.82
C ARG A 116 -6.10 -6.65 5.21
N PHE A 117 -5.34 -7.46 5.95
CA PHE A 117 -4.94 -7.16 7.32
C PHE A 117 -3.48 -6.72 7.38
N GLN A 118 -3.21 -5.64 8.12
CA GLN A 118 -1.84 -5.18 8.36
C GLN A 118 -1.00 -6.29 8.99
N GLY A 119 0.23 -6.47 8.51
CA GLY A 119 1.13 -7.52 8.98
C GLY A 119 0.82 -8.93 8.45
N ALA A 120 -0.17 -9.08 7.56
CA ALA A 120 -0.44 -10.32 6.82
C ALA A 120 -0.21 -10.11 5.31
N PRO A 121 1.05 -9.81 4.89
CA PRO A 121 1.36 -9.62 3.49
C PRO A 121 1.09 -10.89 2.68
N LEU A 122 0.66 -10.70 1.44
CA LEU A 122 0.53 -11.79 0.49
C LEU A 122 1.94 -12.21 0.05
N GLN A 123 2.48 -13.24 0.67
CA GLN A 123 3.83 -13.75 0.38
C GLN A 123 3.77 -15.15 -0.23
N LYS A 124 4.93 -15.61 -0.71
CA LYS A 124 5.13 -17.03 -1.04
C LYS A 124 4.75 -17.90 0.17
N GLY A 125 4.01 -18.97 -0.07
CA GLY A 125 3.40 -19.82 0.95
C GLY A 125 2.01 -19.36 1.38
N ALA A 126 1.41 -18.35 0.73
CA ALA A 126 0.06 -17.90 1.02
C ALA A 126 -0.92 -19.09 1.03
N ASN A 127 -1.70 -19.21 2.09
CA ASN A 127 -2.69 -20.26 2.25
C ASN A 127 -3.95 -19.66 2.84
N LYS A 128 -4.98 -19.56 2.00
CA LYS A 128 -6.24 -18.92 2.36
C LYS A 128 -6.11 -17.50 2.92
N THR A 129 -5.16 -16.73 2.39
CA THR A 129 -4.92 -15.35 2.82
C THR A 129 -6.04 -14.46 2.29
N VAL A 130 -6.72 -13.72 3.17
CA VAL A 130 -7.76 -12.77 2.75
C VAL A 130 -7.12 -11.55 2.12
N VAL A 131 -7.55 -11.23 0.90
CA VAL A 131 -7.02 -10.15 0.08
C VAL A 131 -8.12 -9.20 -0.38
N ASN A 132 -7.76 -7.94 -0.55
CA ASN A 132 -8.51 -6.99 -1.36
C ASN A 132 -8.11 -7.19 -2.82
N VAL A 133 -9.08 -7.11 -3.74
CA VAL A 133 -8.86 -7.31 -5.18
C VAL A 133 -9.34 -6.08 -5.94
N ALA A 134 -8.54 -5.64 -6.90
CA ALA A 134 -8.90 -4.59 -7.83
C ALA A 134 -8.65 -5.03 -9.28
N ILE A 135 -9.58 -4.70 -10.16
CA ILE A 135 -9.48 -4.89 -11.61
C ILE A 135 -8.58 -3.79 -12.17
N VAL A 136 -7.59 -4.15 -12.98
CA VAL A 136 -6.79 -3.17 -13.71
C VAL A 136 -7.53 -2.74 -14.97
N LYS A 137 -7.74 -1.43 -15.14
CA LYS A 137 -8.32 -0.83 -16.36
C LYS A 137 -7.28 -0.18 -17.27
N ASP A 138 -6.11 0.20 -16.73
CA ASP A 138 -4.97 0.71 -17.50
C ASP A 138 -3.74 -0.19 -17.33
N HIS A 139 -3.35 -0.86 -18.41
CA HIS A 139 -2.25 -1.82 -18.42
C HIS A 139 -0.85 -1.20 -18.26
N THR A 140 -0.72 0.13 -18.31
CA THR A 140 0.56 0.81 -18.02
C THR A 140 1.03 0.58 -16.58
N VAL A 141 0.14 0.13 -15.68
CA VAL A 141 0.49 -0.28 -14.31
C VAL A 141 1.61 -1.32 -14.24
N ALA A 142 1.77 -2.15 -15.28
CA ALA A 142 2.87 -3.11 -15.36
C ALA A 142 4.24 -2.43 -15.34
N THR A 143 4.34 -1.19 -15.80
CA THR A 143 5.57 -0.39 -15.79
C THR A 143 5.69 0.55 -14.60
N ASP A 144 4.60 0.83 -13.87
CA ASP A 144 4.58 1.80 -12.77
C ASP A 144 5.37 1.33 -11.54
N ALA A 145 6.12 2.24 -10.92
CA ALA A 145 6.86 1.92 -9.69
C ALA A 145 5.97 1.92 -8.44
N GLN A 146 4.89 2.70 -8.46
CA GLN A 146 3.96 2.87 -7.35
C GLN A 146 2.56 2.47 -7.80
N LEU A 147 1.73 2.10 -6.82
CA LEU A 147 0.31 1.86 -7.07
C LEU A 147 -0.38 3.18 -7.42
N ASP A 148 -1.04 3.20 -8.57
CA ASP A 148 -1.97 4.25 -8.97
C ASP A 148 -3.40 3.70 -8.93
N PHE A 149 -4.17 4.10 -7.93
CA PHE A 149 -5.55 3.66 -7.77
C PHE A 149 -6.46 4.14 -8.90
N GLU A 150 -6.11 5.23 -9.61
CA GLU A 150 -6.89 5.72 -10.74
C GLU A 150 -6.83 4.78 -11.96
N LYS A 151 -5.89 3.83 -11.97
CA LYS A 151 -5.72 2.81 -13.02
C LYS A 151 -6.43 1.50 -12.72
N ALA A 152 -7.13 1.43 -11.59
CA ALA A 152 -7.81 0.24 -11.13
C ALA A 152 -9.22 0.56 -10.61
N ILE A 153 -10.01 -0.48 -10.40
CA ILE A 153 -11.34 -0.39 -9.80
C ILE A 153 -11.40 -1.45 -8.70
N PHE A 154 -11.83 -1.06 -7.50
CA PHE A 154 -12.02 -2.01 -6.43
C PHE A 154 -13.10 -3.03 -6.81
N ALA A 155 -12.76 -4.31 -6.73
CA ALA A 155 -13.59 -5.40 -7.22
C ALA A 155 -14.13 -6.29 -6.10
N GLY A 156 -13.66 -6.07 -4.87
CA GLY A 156 -14.12 -6.76 -3.67
C GLY A 156 -13.01 -7.49 -2.93
N MET A 157 -13.38 -8.61 -2.31
CA MET A 157 -12.51 -9.43 -1.47
C MET A 157 -12.38 -10.85 -2.00
N GLY A 158 -11.21 -11.43 -1.80
CA GLY A 158 -10.93 -12.81 -2.15
C GLY A 158 -10.08 -13.55 -1.12
N GLU A 159 -9.95 -14.85 -1.35
CA GLU A 159 -9.04 -15.75 -0.66
C GLU A 159 -7.94 -16.18 -1.62
N ALA A 160 -6.68 -15.87 -1.29
CA ALA A 160 -5.50 -16.20 -2.08
C ALA A 160 -4.77 -17.42 -1.51
N THR A 161 -4.42 -18.36 -2.38
CA THR A 161 -3.60 -19.53 -2.06
C THR A 161 -2.50 -19.70 -3.10
N GLU A 162 -1.25 -19.85 -2.67
CA GLU A 162 -0.15 -20.21 -3.58
C GLU A 162 -0.39 -21.61 -4.16
N VAL A 163 -0.15 -21.74 -5.46
CA VAL A 163 -0.17 -23.02 -6.17
C VAL A 163 1.20 -23.29 -6.78
N GLN A 164 1.63 -24.56 -6.73
CA GLN A 164 2.90 -25.03 -7.28
C GLN A 164 2.82 -25.29 -8.79
#